data_AF-A0A2N2JU77-F1
#
_entry.id   AF-A0A2N2JU77-F1
#
_cell.length_a   1.000
_cell.length_b   1.000
_cell.length_c   1.000
_cell.angle_alpha   90.00
_cell.angle_beta   90.00
_cell.angle_gamma   90.00
#
_symmetry.space_group_name_H-M   'P 1'
#
loop_
_entity.id
_entity.type
_entity.pdbx_description
1 polymer ?
#
loop_
_entity_poly.entity_id
_entity_poly.type
_entity_poly.pdbx_seq_one_letter_code
_entity_poly.pdbx_strand_id
1 'polypeptide(L)'
;MKNWLIGKILGLVGRKLDGYKTKIGGVGLILVGVTGIIAQIFPDQGLPTMDLETSLGSIAAGVAALGLGHKAEKTRAEVARTVAVPAELDVREVTPAEAVKEPLPWNGKTPGQFS
;
A
#
# COMPACT_ATOMS: atom_id res chain seq x y z
N MET A 1 16.04 -28.00 8.91
CA MET A 1 15.65 -27.60 7.53
C MET A 1 14.14 -27.54 7.30
N LYS A 2 13.30 -28.42 7.90
CA LYS A 2 11.83 -28.37 7.75
C LYS A 2 11.17 -27.02 8.13
N ASN A 3 11.69 -26.33 9.15
CA ASN A 3 11.08 -25.06 9.63
C ASN A 3 11.27 -23.88 8.66
N TRP A 4 12.26 -23.93 7.76
CA TRP A 4 12.55 -22.81 6.85
C TRP A 4 11.56 -22.73 5.69
N LEU A 5 11.15 -23.88 5.15
CA LEU A 5 10.19 -23.95 4.05
C LEU A 5 8.78 -23.59 4.54
N ILE A 6 8.41 -24.03 5.74
CA ILE A 6 7.15 -23.68 6.40
C ILE A 6 7.10 -22.18 6.70
N GLY A 7 8.18 -21.59 7.22
CA GLY A 7 8.27 -20.14 7.43
C GLY A 7 8.15 -19.33 6.14
N LYS A 8 8.73 -19.81 5.03
CA LYS A 8 8.57 -19.19 3.71
C LYS A 8 7.14 -19.27 3.18
N ILE A 9 6.49 -20.41 3.31
CA ILE A 9 5.11 -20.60 2.85
C ILE A 9 4.13 -19.78 3.70
N LEU A 10 4.27 -19.78 5.02
CA LEU A 10 3.48 -18.91 5.91
C LEU A 10 3.71 -17.43 5.62
N GLY A 11 4.95 -17.03 5.35
CA GLY A 11 5.26 -15.65 4.97
C GLY A 11 4.61 -15.24 3.64
N LEU A 12 4.49 -16.18 2.70
CA LEU A 12 3.89 -15.93 1.38
C LEU A 12 2.36 -15.88 1.45
N VAL A 13 1.75 -16.77 2.24
CA VAL A 13 0.30 -16.77 2.53
C VAL A 13 -0.08 -15.55 3.39
N GLY A 14 0.75 -15.19 4.38
CA GLY A 14 0.59 -13.99 5.20
C GLY A 14 0.61 -12.72 4.35
N ARG A 15 1.59 -12.57 3.46
CA ARG A 15 1.69 -11.43 2.53
C ARG A 15 0.53 -11.31 1.53
N LYS A 16 -0.09 -12.43 1.13
CA LYS A 16 -1.28 -12.40 0.27
C LYS A 16 -2.56 -12.08 1.04
N LEU A 17 -2.64 -12.43 2.32
CA LEU A 17 -3.81 -12.18 3.17
C LEU A 17 -3.74 -10.86 3.95
N ASP A 18 -2.58 -10.21 4.01
CA ASP A 18 -2.33 -9.04 4.87
C ASP A 18 -3.33 -7.90 4.62
N GLY A 19 -3.54 -7.49 3.36
CA GLY A 19 -4.46 -6.39 3.04
C GLY A 19 -5.93 -6.69 3.35
N TYR A 20 -6.36 -7.96 3.23
CA TYR A 20 -7.74 -8.38 3.56
C TYR A 20 -7.94 -8.46 5.08
N LYS A 21 -6.94 -8.97 5.80
CA LYS A 21 -6.96 -9.06 7.27
C LYS A 21 -6.91 -7.69 7.93
N THR A 22 -6.14 -6.73 7.41
CA THR A 22 -6.14 -5.36 7.94
C THR A 22 -7.48 -4.67 7.71
N LYS A 23 -8.14 -4.89 6.56
CA LYS A 23 -9.48 -4.36 6.29
C LYS A 23 -10.54 -4.96 7.22
N ILE A 24 -10.61 -6.29 7.31
CA ILE A 24 -11.58 -6.96 8.19
C ILE A 24 -11.29 -6.66 9.66
N GLY A 25 -10.03 -6.68 10.07
CA GLY A 25 -9.62 -6.34 11.43
C GLY A 25 -9.98 -4.89 11.78
N GLY A 26 -9.79 -3.96 10.85
CA GLY A 26 -10.19 -2.56 11.01
C GLY A 26 -11.70 -2.38 11.16
N VAL A 27 -12.49 -3.00 10.28
CA VAL A 27 -13.96 -2.98 10.39
C VAL A 27 -14.45 -3.65 11.67
N GLY A 28 -13.86 -4.80 12.04
CA GLY A 28 -14.19 -5.53 13.27
C GLY A 28 -13.93 -4.71 14.52
N LEU A 29 -12.79 -4.02 14.60
CA LEU A 29 -12.46 -3.12 15.70
C LEU A 29 -13.45 -1.95 15.83
N ILE A 30 -13.88 -1.38 14.70
CA ILE A 30 -14.92 -0.34 14.70
C ILE A 30 -16.24 -0.91 15.25
N LEU A 31 -16.67 -2.07 14.76
CA LEU A 31 -17.91 -2.71 15.22
C LEU A 31 -17.86 -3.07 16.71
N VAL A 32 -16.73 -3.54 17.22
CA VAL A 32 -16.53 -3.82 18.66
C VAL A 32 -16.70 -2.54 19.47
N GLY A 33 -16.05 -1.45 19.08
CA GLY A 33 -16.19 -0.18 19.82
C GLY A 33 -17.60 0.41 19.73
N VAL A 34 -18.28 0.31 18.59
CA VAL A 34 -19.69 0.71 18.45
C VAL A 34 -20.59 -0.15 19.34
N THR A 35 -20.35 -1.46 19.41
CA THR A 35 -21.08 -2.37 20.29
C THR A 35 -20.89 -2.00 21.76
N GLY A 36 -19.68 -1.63 22.17
CA GLY A 36 -19.38 -1.15 23.52
C GLY A 36 -20.15 0.12 23.89
N ILE A 37 -20.29 1.07 22.97
CA ILE A 37 -21.11 2.28 23.17
C ILE A 37 -22.60 1.93 23.27
N ILE A 38 -23.11 1.07 22.39
CA ILE A 38 -24.51 0.63 22.41
C ILE A 38 -24.82 -0.13 23.70
N ALA A 39 -23.90 -0.95 24.20
CA ALA A 39 -24.04 -1.67 25.47
C ALA A 39 -24.18 -0.73 26.68
N GLN A 40 -23.56 0.46 26.64
CA GLN A 40 -23.73 1.46 27.70
C GLN A 40 -25.09 2.16 27.63
N ILE A 41 -25.64 2.36 26.42
CA ILE A 41 -26.95 3.01 26.22
C ILE A 41 -28.09 2.03 26.52
N PHE A 42 -27.93 0.75 26.16
CA PHE A 42 -28.93 -0.30 26.30
C PHE A 42 -28.35 -1.51 27.07
N PRO A 43 -28.16 -1.39 28.40
CA PRO A 43 -27.58 -2.46 29.21
C PRO A 43 -28.44 -3.74 29.26
N ASP A 44 -29.75 -3.61 29.02
CA ASP A 44 -30.73 -4.71 29.10
C ASP A 44 -30.58 -5.74 27.97
N GLN A 45 -29.77 -5.44 26.95
CA GLN A 45 -29.55 -6.31 25.79
C GLN A 45 -28.50 -7.39 26.03
N GLY A 46 -27.85 -7.41 27.20
CA GLY A 46 -26.81 -8.40 27.52
C GLY A 46 -25.56 -8.29 26.65
N LEU A 47 -25.31 -7.11 26.07
CA LEU A 47 -24.15 -6.86 25.22
C LEU A 47 -22.86 -6.77 26.06
N PRO A 48 -21.70 -7.16 25.50
CA PRO A 48 -20.44 -7.03 26.19
C PRO A 48 -20.14 -5.56 26.50
N THR A 49 -19.99 -5.25 27.78
CA THR A 49 -19.74 -3.89 28.26
C THR A 49 -18.25 -3.56 28.19
N MET A 50 -17.96 -2.35 27.73
CA MET A 50 -16.60 -1.81 27.64
C MET A 50 -16.65 -0.39 28.18
N ASP A 51 -15.54 0.11 28.72
CA ASP A 51 -15.45 1.53 29.07
C ASP A 51 -15.52 2.41 27.80
N LEU A 52 -15.97 3.66 27.96
CA LEU A 52 -16.13 4.59 26.84
C LEU A 52 -14.77 4.87 26.17
N GLU A 53 -13.70 5.00 26.97
CA GLU A 53 -12.35 5.23 26.47
C GLU A 53 -11.86 4.03 25.64
N THR A 54 -12.14 2.81 26.10
CA THR A 54 -11.80 1.57 25.38
C THR A 54 -12.60 1.43 24.08
N SER A 55 -13.87 1.83 24.09
CA SER A 55 -14.76 1.79 22.93
C SER A 55 -14.29 2.75 21.84
N LEU A 56 -13.98 4.00 22.22
CA LEU A 56 -13.43 5.01 21.32
C LEU A 56 -12.02 4.62 20.83
N GLY A 57 -11.19 4.07 21.71
CA GLY A 57 -9.87 3.55 21.35
C GLY A 57 -9.95 2.43 20.31
N SER A 58 -10.91 1.53 20.44
CA SER A 58 -11.16 0.45 19.47
C SER A 58 -11.60 0.99 18.11
N ILE A 59 -12.49 1.99 18.09
CA ILE A 59 -12.90 2.67 16.85
C ILE A 59 -11.70 3.37 16.20
N ALA A 60 -10.93 4.13 16.96
CA ALA A 60 -9.75 4.84 16.47
C ALA A 60 -8.70 3.88 15.90
N ALA A 61 -8.42 2.77 16.59
CA ALA A 61 -7.53 1.72 16.11
C ALA A 61 -8.04 1.07 14.82
N GLY A 62 -9.35 0.82 14.72
CA GLY A 62 -9.96 0.26 13.52
C GLY A 62 -9.88 1.20 12.31
N VAL A 63 -10.15 2.50 12.51
CA VAL A 63 -9.99 3.53 11.46
C VAL A 63 -8.53 3.67 11.04
N ALA A 64 -7.59 3.67 11.99
CA ALA A 64 -6.16 3.69 11.70
C ALA A 64 -5.74 2.46 10.87
N ALA A 65 -6.19 1.27 11.24
CA ALA A 65 -5.93 0.04 10.49
C ALA A 65 -6.47 0.14 9.05
N LEU A 66 -7.69 0.62 8.85
CA LEU A 66 -8.25 0.84 7.50
C LEU A 66 -7.44 1.85 6.68
N GLY A 67 -7.05 2.96 7.30
CA GLY A 67 -6.24 3.99 6.66
C GLY A 67 -4.86 3.48 6.23
N LEU A 68 -4.19 2.71 7.08
CA LEU A 68 -2.91 2.08 6.78
C LEU A 68 -3.05 1.00 5.69
N GLY A 69 -4.09 0.17 5.77
CA GLY A 69 -4.39 -0.86 4.77
C GLY A 69 -4.61 -0.28 3.38
N HIS A 70 -5.36 0.82 3.28
CA HIS A 70 -5.63 1.50 2.00
C HIS A 70 -4.38 2.13 1.38
N LYS A 71 -3.52 2.76 2.20
CA LYS A 71 -2.26 3.33 1.71
C LYS A 71 -1.28 2.26 1.24
N ALA A 72 -1.15 1.16 2.00
CA ALA A 72 -0.26 0.05 1.64
C ALA A 72 -0.67 -0.60 0.31
N GLU A 73 -1.96 -0.75 0.06
CA GLU A 73 -2.50 -1.31 -1.18
C GLU A 73 -2.24 -0.39 -2.39
N LYS A 74 -2.42 0.94 -2.22
CA LYS A 74 -2.06 1.93 -3.25
C LYS A 74 -0.59 1.91 -3.60
N THR A 75 0.30 1.92 -2.62
CA THR A 75 1.75 1.85 -2.86
C THR A 75 2.12 0.56 -3.58
N ARG A 76 1.51 -0.57 -3.22
CA ARG A 76 1.75 -1.84 -3.89
C ARG A 76 1.27 -1.83 -5.34
N ALA A 77 0.12 -1.23 -5.63
CA ALA A 77 -0.40 -1.08 -6.99
C ALA A 77 0.50 -0.17 -7.84
N GLU A 78 0.99 0.93 -7.27
CA GLU A 78 1.88 1.87 -7.96
C GLU A 78 3.22 1.20 -8.29
N VAL A 79 3.84 0.51 -7.33
CA VAL A 79 5.08 -0.26 -7.56
C VAL A 79 4.86 -1.35 -8.62
N ALA A 80 3.72 -2.03 -8.62
CA ALA A 80 3.41 -3.02 -9.66
C ALA A 80 3.31 -2.39 -11.06
N ARG A 81 2.80 -1.15 -11.18
CA ARG A 81 2.79 -0.39 -12.44
C ARG A 81 4.19 0.02 -12.89
N THR A 82 5.05 0.48 -11.97
CA THR A 82 6.41 0.93 -12.33
C THR A 82 7.34 -0.22 -12.70
N VAL A 83 7.14 -1.41 -12.10
CA VAL A 83 7.96 -2.60 -12.37
C VAL A 83 7.48 -3.37 -13.61
N ALA A 84 6.24 -3.15 -14.06
CA ALA A 84 5.80 -3.57 -15.39
C ALA A 84 6.47 -2.70 -16.46
N VAL A 85 7.79 -2.88 -16.64
CA VAL A 85 8.49 -2.43 -17.84
C VAL A 85 7.83 -3.17 -19.01
N PRO A 86 7.36 -2.46 -20.04
CA PRO A 86 6.79 -3.10 -21.22
C PRO A 86 7.83 -4.04 -21.82
N ALA A 87 7.46 -5.30 -22.02
CA ALA A 87 8.26 -6.32 -22.69
C ALA A 87 8.46 -6.05 -24.20
N GLU A 88 8.13 -4.83 -24.67
CA GLU A 88 8.44 -4.33 -26.00
C GLU A 88 9.24 -3.02 -25.84
N LEU A 89 10.50 -3.15 -25.41
CA LEU A 89 11.52 -2.33 -26.05
C LEU A 89 11.74 -2.99 -27.41
N ASP A 90 10.93 -2.56 -28.39
CA ASP A 90 11.21 -2.70 -29.82
C ASP A 90 12.59 -2.05 -30.04
N VAL A 91 13.63 -2.86 -29.90
CA VAL A 91 14.98 -2.52 -30.35
C VAL A 91 14.88 -2.53 -31.87
N ARG A 92 14.31 -1.45 -32.42
CA ARG A 92 14.60 -1.09 -33.80
C ARG A 92 16.09 -0.89 -33.82
N GLU A 93 16.80 -1.85 -34.38
CA GLU A 93 18.19 -1.71 -34.78
C GLU A 93 18.28 -0.39 -35.55
N VAL A 94 18.81 0.64 -34.91
CA VAL A 94 19.16 1.86 -35.61
C VAL A 94 20.35 1.46 -36.47
N THR A 95 20.07 1.09 -37.71
CA THR A 95 21.09 0.88 -38.73
C THR A 95 21.99 2.12 -38.76
N PRO A 96 23.33 1.99 -38.80
CA PRO A 96 24.24 3.13 -38.65
C PRO A 96 24.18 4.18 -39.77
N ALA A 97 23.27 4.03 -40.75
CA ALA A 97 23.25 4.80 -41.98
C ALA A 97 22.51 6.15 -41.88
N GLU A 98 21.68 6.38 -40.85
CA GLU A 98 20.85 7.61 -40.77
C GLU A 98 21.25 8.58 -39.64
N ALA A 99 22.34 8.33 -38.92
CA ALA A 99 22.78 9.20 -37.81
C ALA A 99 23.49 10.51 -38.25
N VAL A 100 23.45 10.89 -39.53
CA VAL A 100 24.12 12.11 -40.03
C VAL A 100 23.19 12.88 -40.95
N LYS A 101 22.43 13.81 -40.36
CA LYS A 101 21.78 15.02 -40.92
C LYS A 101 20.80 15.45 -39.82
N GLU A 102 21.24 16.14 -38.79
CA GLU A 102 21.21 17.60 -38.73
C GLU A 102 22.06 18.08 -37.55
N PRO A 103 22.90 19.12 -37.69
CA PRO A 103 23.54 19.74 -36.54
C PRO A 103 22.48 20.46 -35.70
N LEU A 104 22.32 20.05 -34.45
CA LEU A 104 21.57 20.79 -33.43
C LEU A 104 22.06 22.26 -33.41
N PRO A 105 21.17 23.27 -33.32
CA PRO A 105 21.60 24.65 -33.23
C PRO A 105 22.38 24.85 -31.92
N TRP A 106 23.67 25.18 -32.08
CA TRP A 106 24.56 25.51 -30.99
C TRP A 106 24.05 26.76 -30.28
N ASN A 107 23.41 26.60 -29.12
CA ASN A 107 23.14 27.70 -28.21
C ASN A 107 24.46 28.06 -27.54
N GLY A 108 25.08 29.17 -27.98
CA GLY A 108 26.45 29.60 -27.69
C GLY A 108 26.77 29.94 -26.23
N LYS A 109 26.40 29.10 -25.27
CA LYS A 109 26.82 29.19 -23.87
C LYS A 109 27.83 28.08 -23.57
N THR A 110 29.08 28.47 -23.37
CA THR A 110 30.15 27.61 -22.85
C THR A 110 29.81 27.21 -21.40
N PRO A 111 30.01 25.93 -20.99
CA PRO A 111 29.84 25.54 -19.60
C PRO A 111 30.92 26.21 -18.74
N GLY A 112 30.52 27.03 -17.77
CA GLY A 112 31.47 27.64 -16.81
C GLY A 112 31.18 29.09 -16.37
N GLN A 113 30.15 29.75 -16.89
CA GLN A 113 29.72 31.04 -16.34
C GLN A 113 28.50 30.87 -15.44
N PHE A 114 28.73 30.88 -14.13
CA PHE A 114 27.73 31.22 -13.12
C PHE A 114 27.95 32.68 -12.72
N SER A 115 26.87 33.47 -12.71
CA SER A 115 26.84 34.82 -12.15
C SER A 115 27.06 34.83 -10.64
#